data_AF-A0A7L4NZ91-F1
#
_entry.id   AF-A0A7L4NZ91-F1
#
_cell.length_a   1.000
_cell.length_b   1.000
_cell.length_c   1.000
_cell.angle_alpha   90.00
_cell.angle_beta   90.00
_cell.angle_gamma   90.00
#
_symmetry.space_group_name_H-M   'P 1'
#
loop_
_entity.id
_entity.type
_entity.pdbx_description
1 polymer ?
#
loop_
_entity_poly.entity_id
_entity_poly.type
_entity_poly.pdbx_seq_one_letter_code
_entity_poly.pdbx_strand_id
1 'polypeptide(L)'
;MGYLICGKCKSYYELQPGESPKDFVNECGCGGKVRYVENLDIVDPSWRPVYIKKKPTKKEVLKDKTRSLSSIPGDIKNRLNQFFQKHFGSLLYNIRNRDRVHRTPHGTPYGTQYGMGPDFVNSVMRELNFRNIRWVLVIPVAAAITVILAFTQGIFYLLTFILLVGVGYLFDDMVIGTKNAVITGAISFFLGSLFTGSFLLLILYTILGVINGAVCGWIGGYIKTRIRGR
;
A
#
# COMPACT_ATOMS: atom_id res chain seq x y z
N MET A 1 16.69 13.87 -39.28
CA MET A 1 15.23 14.04 -39.02
C MET A 1 14.47 13.05 -39.88
N GLY A 2 13.19 12.78 -39.63
CA GLY A 2 12.41 11.90 -40.50
C GLY A 2 10.92 12.11 -40.33
N TYR A 3 10.13 11.65 -41.31
CA TYR A 3 8.71 11.96 -41.43
C TYR A 3 7.87 10.69 -41.43
N LEU A 4 6.69 10.78 -40.84
CA LEU A 4 5.64 9.79 -40.94
C LEU A 4 4.57 10.30 -41.92
N ILE A 5 4.29 9.55 -42.97
CA ILE A 5 3.35 9.94 -44.03
C ILE A 5 2.18 8.96 -44.17
N CYS A 6 1.02 9.50 -44.52
CA CYS A 6 -0.11 8.73 -44.98
C CYS A 6 -0.44 9.09 -46.44
N GLY A 7 -0.21 8.15 -47.35
CA GLY A 7 -0.47 8.37 -48.78
C GLY A 7 -1.95 8.52 -49.14
N LYS A 8 -2.88 8.07 -48.28
CA LYS A 8 -4.33 8.12 -48.56
C LYS A 8 -4.91 9.52 -48.40
N CYS A 9 -4.56 10.21 -47.32
CA CYS A 9 -5.01 11.58 -47.05
C CYS A 9 -3.94 12.64 -47.30
N LYS A 10 -2.79 12.22 -47.87
CA LYS A 10 -1.62 13.06 -48.12
C LYS A 10 -1.25 13.91 -46.90
N SER A 11 -1.14 13.25 -45.75
CA SER A 11 -0.72 13.91 -44.51
C SER A 11 0.68 13.48 -44.08
N TYR A 12 1.40 14.39 -43.43
CA TYR A 12 2.71 14.11 -42.87
C TYR A 12 2.82 14.57 -41.42
N TYR A 13 3.73 13.94 -40.68
CA TYR A 13 4.15 14.33 -39.34
C TYR A 13 5.67 14.28 -39.27
N GLU A 14 6.29 15.36 -38.83
CA GLU A 14 7.73 15.42 -38.61
C GLU A 14 8.07 14.92 -37.21
N LEU A 15 8.97 13.93 -37.13
CA LEU A 15 9.43 13.38 -35.86
C LEU A 15 10.31 14.38 -35.13
N GLN A 16 9.98 14.64 -33.87
CA GLN A 16 10.79 15.48 -33.01
C GLN A 16 12.09 14.78 -32.59
N PRO A 17 13.14 15.52 -32.20
CA PRO A 17 14.38 14.93 -31.69
C PRO A 17 14.12 13.96 -30.54
N GLY A 18 14.52 12.70 -30.70
CA GLY A 18 14.32 11.63 -29.71
C GLY A 18 13.05 10.80 -29.88
N GLU A 19 12.19 11.09 -30.86
CA GLU A 19 11.01 10.26 -31.17
C GLU A 19 11.33 9.14 -32.16
N SER A 20 10.80 7.93 -31.91
CA SER A 20 10.94 6.81 -32.84
C SER A 20 9.68 6.64 -33.70
N PRO A 21 9.80 6.31 -35.00
CA PRO A 21 8.66 5.94 -35.85
C PRO A 21 7.79 4.82 -35.23
N LYS A 22 8.41 3.94 -34.44
CA LYS A 22 7.77 2.79 -33.80
C LYS A 22 6.80 3.19 -32.69
N ASP A 23 6.96 4.37 -32.11
CA ASP A 23 6.14 4.89 -31.02
C ASP A 23 4.75 5.33 -31.49
N PHE A 24 4.51 5.36 -32.80
CA PHE A 24 3.26 5.82 -33.41
C PHE A 24 2.40 4.66 -33.92
N VAL A 25 1.09 4.91 -34.04
CA VAL A 25 0.16 3.93 -34.61
C VAL A 25 0.45 3.71 -36.10
N ASN A 26 0.24 2.48 -36.58
CA ASN A 26 0.51 2.13 -37.97
C ASN A 26 -0.62 2.61 -38.92
N GLU A 27 -1.70 3.17 -38.37
CA GLU A 27 -2.89 3.59 -39.08
C GLU A 27 -3.21 5.06 -38.80
N CYS A 28 -3.44 5.81 -39.87
CA CYS A 28 -3.90 7.19 -39.82
C CYS A 28 -5.40 7.22 -39.48
N GLY A 29 -5.89 8.35 -38.93
CA GLY A 29 -7.33 8.53 -38.63
C GLY A 29 -8.27 8.36 -39.83
N CYS A 30 -7.76 8.40 -41.06
CA CYS A 30 -8.50 8.10 -42.29
C CYS A 30 -8.53 6.60 -42.67
N GLY A 31 -7.97 5.72 -41.82
CA GLY A 31 -7.79 4.28 -42.07
C GLY A 31 -6.69 3.93 -43.08
N GLY A 32 -5.79 4.87 -43.39
CA GLY A 32 -4.64 4.63 -44.29
C GLY A 32 -3.40 4.20 -43.51
N LYS A 33 -2.53 3.37 -44.10
CA LYS A 33 -1.27 2.97 -43.46
C LYS A 33 -0.28 4.13 -43.39
N VAL A 34 0.35 4.29 -42.24
CA VAL A 34 1.43 5.27 -42.00
C VAL A 34 2.77 4.64 -42.37
N ARG A 35 3.61 5.38 -43.10
CA ARG A 35 4.95 4.95 -43.53
C ARG A 35 6.00 5.96 -43.07
N TYR A 36 7.19 5.48 -42.75
CA TYR A 36 8.34 6.32 -42.42
C TYR A 36 9.14 6.65 -43.69
N VAL A 37 9.59 7.89 -43.80
CA VAL A 37 10.52 8.37 -44.84
C VAL A 37 11.56 9.29 -44.20
N GLU A 38 12.81 9.20 -44.63
CA GLU A 38 13.91 10.00 -44.05
C GLU A 38 13.84 11.46 -44.49
N ASN A 39 13.52 11.71 -45.76
CA ASN A 39 13.33 13.04 -46.31
C ASN A 39 11.98 13.10 -47.02
N LEU A 40 11.28 14.21 -46.85
CA LEU A 40 10.04 14.50 -47.56
C LEU A 40 10.34 15.62 -48.56
N ASP A 41 10.58 15.26 -49.82
CA ASP A 41 10.68 16.25 -50.89
C ASP A 41 9.26 16.78 -51.15
N ILE A 42 8.95 17.97 -50.63
CA ILE A 42 7.65 18.63 -50.78
C ILE A 42 7.55 19.18 -52.21
N VAL A 43 7.39 18.28 -53.18
CA VAL A 43 7.14 18.62 -54.59
C VAL A 43 5.63 18.73 -54.85
N ASP A 44 4.79 18.11 -54.01
CA ASP A 44 3.34 18.12 -54.11
C ASP A 44 2.72 19.06 -53.03
N PRO A 45 2.08 20.19 -53.42
CA PRO A 45 1.50 21.15 -52.46
C PRO A 45 0.28 20.60 -51.71
N SER A 46 -0.21 19.40 -52.05
CA SER A 46 -1.36 18.79 -51.36
C SER A 46 -1.02 18.09 -50.05
N TRP A 47 0.26 18.02 -49.66
CA TRP A 47 0.69 17.48 -48.38
C TRP A 47 0.31 18.40 -47.21
N ARG A 48 -0.31 17.85 -46.16
CA ARG A 48 -0.74 18.60 -44.97
C ARG A 48 -0.12 18.08 -43.68
N PRO A 49 0.37 18.95 -42.78
CA PRO A 49 0.85 18.52 -41.47
C PRO A 49 -0.32 18.05 -40.60
N VAL A 50 -0.20 16.86 -39.99
CA VAL A 50 -1.23 16.29 -39.12
C VAL A 50 -0.57 15.63 -37.90
N TYR A 51 -1.25 15.67 -36.76
CA TYR A 51 -0.84 14.91 -35.59
C TYR A 51 -1.17 13.42 -35.73
N ILE A 52 -0.15 12.55 -35.71
CA ILE A 52 -0.34 11.09 -35.67
C ILE A 52 -0.35 10.65 -34.21
N LYS A 53 -1.33 9.83 -33.84
CA LYS A 53 -1.45 9.34 -32.46
C LYS A 53 -0.26 8.43 -32.11
N LYS A 54 0.31 8.64 -30.93
CA LYS A 54 1.27 7.70 -30.34
C LYS A 54 0.55 6.42 -29.90
N LYS A 55 1.25 5.29 -29.96
CA LYS A 55 0.80 4.04 -29.33
C LYS A 55 0.70 4.26 -27.83
N PRO A 56 -0.34 3.74 -27.17
CA PRO A 56 -0.45 3.84 -25.72
C PRO A 56 0.75 3.13 -25.08
N THR A 57 1.34 3.77 -24.07
CA THR A 57 2.47 3.19 -23.34
C THR A 57 2.00 2.01 -22.50
N LYS A 58 2.89 1.04 -22.22
CA LYS A 58 2.57 -0.10 -21.32
C LYS A 58 1.98 0.36 -19.97
N LYS A 59 2.43 1.52 -19.48
CA LYS A 59 1.92 2.14 -18.24
C LYS A 59 0.47 2.61 -18.36
N GLU A 60 0.08 3.18 -19.50
CA GLU A 60 -1.30 3.62 -19.76
C GLU A 60 -2.25 2.44 -19.95
N VAL A 61 -1.81 1.40 -20.68
CA VAL A 61 -2.57 0.15 -20.83
C VAL A 61 -2.78 -0.54 -19.46
N LEU A 62 -1.76 -0.53 -18.60
CA LEU A 62 -1.87 -1.08 -17.26
C LEU A 62 -2.82 -0.25 -16.39
N LYS A 63 -2.75 1.09 -16.48
CA LYS A 63 -3.62 2.01 -15.73
C LYS A 63 -5.09 1.83 -16.10
N ASP A 64 -5.39 1.63 -17.38
CA ASP A 64 -6.75 1.40 -17.87
C ASP A 64 -7.32 0.07 -17.37
N LYS A 65 -6.50 -0.99 -17.40
CA LYS A 65 -6.86 -2.30 -16.85
C LYS A 65 -7.07 -2.30 -15.34
N THR A 66 -6.32 -1.48 -14.59
CA THR A 66 -6.58 -1.28 -13.16
C THR A 66 -7.85 -0.49 -12.88
N ARG A 67 -8.22 0.47 -13.74
CA ARG A 67 -9.46 1.23 -13.58
C ARG A 67 -10.70 0.35 -13.79
N SER A 68 -10.68 -0.51 -14.82
CA SER A 68 -11.77 -1.47 -15.06
C SER A 68 -11.94 -2.49 -13.93
N LEU A 69 -10.87 -2.79 -13.17
CA LEU A 69 -10.92 -3.68 -12.00
C LEU A 69 -11.28 -2.95 -10.69
N SER A 70 -11.17 -1.61 -10.66
CA SER A 70 -11.41 -0.81 -9.45
C SER A 70 -12.87 -0.37 -9.25
N SER A 71 -13.75 -0.59 -10.22
CA SER A 71 -15.18 -0.43 -10.02
C SER A 71 -15.74 -1.66 -9.30
N ILE A 72 -15.49 -1.73 -7.98
CA ILE A 72 -16.17 -2.67 -7.10
C ILE A 72 -17.69 -2.45 -7.28
N PRO A 73 -18.48 -3.49 -7.63
CA PRO A 73 -19.93 -3.38 -7.82
C PRO A 73 -20.59 -2.68 -6.63
N GLY A 74 -21.50 -1.73 -6.90
CA GLY A 74 -22.16 -0.93 -5.85
C GLY A 74 -22.87 -1.76 -4.79
N ASP A 75 -23.37 -2.94 -5.18
CA ASP A 75 -24.01 -3.90 -4.28
C ASP A 75 -23.02 -4.51 -3.26
N ILE A 76 -21.78 -4.78 -3.69
CA ILE A 76 -20.70 -5.26 -2.81
C ILE A 76 -20.29 -4.16 -1.83
N LYS A 77 -20.24 -2.90 -2.28
CA LYS A 77 -19.95 -1.76 -1.41
C LYS A 77 -21.02 -1.61 -0.31
N ASN A 78 -22.30 -1.74 -0.66
CA ASN A 78 -23.40 -1.65 0.31
C ASN A 78 -23.41 -2.84 1.28
N ARG A 79 -23.16 -4.06 0.80
CA ARG A 79 -23.02 -5.25 1.65
C ARG A 79 -21.82 -5.16 2.60
N LEU A 80 -20.66 -4.72 2.12
CA LEU A 80 -19.49 -4.49 2.97
C LEU A 80 -19.76 -3.41 4.00
N ASN A 81 -20.41 -2.31 3.62
CA ASN A 81 -20.72 -1.23 4.56
C ASN A 81 -21.72 -1.69 5.63
N GLN A 82 -22.76 -2.45 5.27
CA GLN A 82 -23.69 -3.05 6.23
C GLN A 82 -23.00 -4.05 7.15
N PHE A 83 -22.16 -4.93 6.61
CA PHE A 83 -21.38 -5.88 7.39
C PHE A 83 -20.45 -5.16 8.37
N PHE A 84 -19.75 -4.12 7.90
CA PHE A 84 -18.82 -3.34 8.71
C PHE A 84 -19.54 -2.55 9.80
N GLN A 85 -20.66 -1.90 9.49
CA GLN A 85 -21.48 -1.23 10.50
C GLN A 85 -22.06 -2.22 11.53
N LYS A 86 -22.49 -3.40 11.10
CA LYS A 86 -23.06 -4.40 12.01
C LYS A 86 -22.01 -4.99 12.95
N HIS A 87 -20.82 -5.30 12.46
CA HIS A 87 -19.77 -5.95 13.26
C HIS A 87 -18.85 -4.97 13.98
N PHE A 88 -18.55 -3.82 13.38
CA PHE A 88 -17.59 -2.85 13.90
C PHE A 88 -18.23 -1.50 14.26
N GLY A 89 -19.53 -1.29 14.02
CA GLY A 89 -20.20 -0.02 14.33
C GLY A 89 -20.16 0.33 15.82
N SER A 90 -20.40 -0.65 16.70
CA SER A 90 -20.26 -0.51 18.16
C SER A 90 -18.82 -0.16 18.57
N LEU A 91 -17.84 -0.86 17.99
CA LEU A 91 -16.42 -0.62 18.23
C LEU A 91 -16.01 0.79 17.79
N LEU A 92 -16.39 1.21 16.58
CA LEU A 92 -16.09 2.54 16.04
C LEU A 92 -16.81 3.66 16.78
N TYR A 93 -18.05 3.44 17.21
CA TYR A 93 -18.82 4.39 18.02
C TYR A 93 -18.14 4.63 19.37
N ASN A 94 -17.71 3.55 20.03
CA ASN A 94 -16.98 3.63 21.30
C ASN A 94 -15.62 4.31 21.15
N ILE A 95 -14.90 4.09 20.04
CA ILE A 95 -13.64 4.78 19.75
C ILE A 95 -13.88 6.28 19.49
N ARG A 96 -14.89 6.64 18.67
CA ARG A 96 -15.19 8.03 18.30
C ARG A 96 -15.73 8.87 19.46
N ASN A 97 -16.48 8.27 20.38
CA ASN A 97 -16.99 8.97 21.56
C ASN A 97 -16.01 8.96 22.74
N ARG A 98 -14.89 8.23 22.66
CA ARG A 98 -13.86 8.18 23.72
C ARG A 98 -13.18 9.52 23.96
N ASP A 99 -13.02 10.33 22.91
CA ASP A 99 -12.45 11.69 22.98
C ASP A 99 -13.38 12.70 23.67
N ARG A 100 -14.69 12.43 23.76
CA ARG A 100 -15.66 13.33 24.39
C ARG A 100 -15.80 13.15 25.90
N VAL A 101 -15.42 11.99 26.45
CA VAL A 101 -15.67 11.65 27.87
C VAL A 101 -14.55 12.10 28.81
N HIS A 102 -13.36 12.46 28.31
CA HIS A 102 -12.19 12.75 29.16
C HIS A 102 -11.94 14.26 29.45
N ARG A 103 -12.94 15.13 29.30
CA ARG A 103 -12.90 16.47 29.92
C ARG A 103 -13.55 16.43 31.30
N THR A 104 -12.97 15.67 32.23
CA THR A 104 -13.17 15.87 33.66
C THR A 104 -11.82 16.20 34.28
N PRO A 105 -11.60 17.43 34.79
CA PRO A 105 -10.43 17.71 35.59
C PRO A 105 -10.75 17.20 37.00
N HIS A 106 -10.16 16.07 37.43
CA HIS A 106 -9.82 15.77 38.83
C HIS A 106 -9.35 14.31 38.99
N GLY A 107 -8.18 14.13 39.63
CA GLY A 107 -7.94 13.00 40.55
C GLY A 107 -7.30 11.72 39.99
N THR A 108 -5.97 11.63 40.17
CA THR A 108 -4.99 10.50 40.09
C THR A 108 -5.45 9.09 40.58
N PRO A 109 -4.76 7.98 40.21
CA PRO A 109 -3.55 7.55 40.96
C PRO A 109 -2.41 7.00 40.07
N TYR A 110 -1.19 7.05 40.61
CA TYR A 110 0.08 6.55 40.06
C TYR A 110 -0.05 5.20 39.34
N GLY A 111 -0.25 5.22 38.02
CA GLY A 111 -0.07 4.06 37.16
C GLY A 111 1.39 3.98 36.74
N THR A 112 2.05 2.86 37.02
CA THR A 112 3.41 2.62 36.51
C THR A 112 3.42 2.86 35.00
N GLN A 113 4.36 3.70 34.53
CA GLN A 113 4.55 4.09 33.12
C GLN A 113 4.79 2.90 32.16
N TYR A 114 4.85 1.67 32.70
CA TYR A 114 5.22 0.44 32.01
C TYR A 114 4.07 -0.55 31.80
N GLY A 115 2.85 -0.27 32.24
CA GLY A 115 1.68 -1.12 32.01
C GLY A 115 1.04 -0.93 30.65
N MET A 116 0.48 -1.99 30.04
CA MET A 116 -0.39 -1.92 28.85
C MET A 116 -1.79 -1.41 29.25
N GLY A 117 -1.81 -0.21 29.83
CA GLY A 117 -3.01 0.50 30.20
C GLY A 117 -3.61 1.30 29.04
N PRO A 118 -4.82 1.86 29.21
CA PRO A 118 -5.45 2.72 28.21
C PRO A 118 -4.56 3.90 27.79
N ASP A 119 -3.73 4.43 28.69
CA ASP A 119 -2.79 5.52 28.40
C ASP A 119 -1.67 5.11 27.42
N PHE A 120 -1.13 3.91 27.57
CA PHE A 120 -0.13 3.37 26.65
C PHE A 120 -0.72 3.16 25.25
N VAL A 121 -1.91 2.57 25.19
CA VAL A 121 -2.63 2.36 23.91
C VAL A 121 -2.91 3.72 23.24
N ASN A 122 -3.39 4.70 23.99
CA ASN A 122 -3.63 6.05 23.49
C ASN A 122 -2.33 6.76 23.06
N SER A 123 -1.21 6.49 23.72
CA SER A 123 0.11 6.99 23.33
C SER A 123 0.57 6.39 22.01
N VAL A 124 0.49 5.06 21.86
CA VAL A 124 0.83 4.37 20.61
C VAL A 124 -0.06 4.88 19.47
N MET A 125 -1.37 4.99 19.70
CA MET A 125 -2.35 5.42 18.70
C MET A 125 -2.11 6.86 18.22
N ARG A 126 -1.84 7.80 19.14
CA ARG A 126 -1.49 9.20 18.80
C ARG A 126 -0.17 9.30 18.04
N GLU A 127 0.74 8.39 18.32
CA GLU A 127 2.08 8.34 17.76
C GLU A 127 2.19 7.50 16.47
N LEU A 128 1.06 6.99 15.92
CA LEU A 128 0.97 6.34 14.59
C LEU A 128 1.21 7.32 13.42
N ASN A 129 2.17 8.22 13.58
CA ASN A 129 2.72 9.03 12.51
C ASN A 129 3.81 8.22 11.80
N PHE A 130 3.63 7.97 10.50
CA PHE A 130 4.52 7.13 9.69
C PHE A 130 5.92 7.73 9.44
N ARG A 131 6.19 8.93 9.96
CA ARG A 131 7.47 9.66 9.75
C ARG A 131 8.66 9.02 10.45
N ASN A 132 8.47 8.31 11.57
CA ASN A 132 9.56 7.75 12.38
C ASN A 132 9.54 6.21 12.43
N ILE A 133 9.23 5.58 11.30
CA ILE A 133 9.26 4.11 11.16
C ILE A 133 10.63 3.71 10.63
N ARG A 134 11.25 2.73 11.30
CA ARG A 134 12.55 2.21 10.87
C ARG A 134 12.34 1.16 9.78
N TRP A 135 12.02 1.60 8.57
CA TRP A 135 11.69 0.74 7.43
C TRP A 135 12.75 -0.31 7.10
N VAL A 136 14.03 0.01 7.35
CA VAL A 136 15.16 -0.93 7.20
C VAL A 136 14.97 -2.19 8.05
N LEU A 137 14.25 -2.12 9.16
CA LEU A 137 13.95 -3.24 10.05
C LEU A 137 12.56 -3.83 9.76
N VAL A 138 11.56 -2.97 9.55
CA VAL A 138 10.16 -3.39 9.32
C VAL A 138 10.02 -4.22 8.05
N ILE A 139 10.62 -3.80 6.93
CA ILE A 139 10.48 -4.48 5.63
C ILE A 139 11.01 -5.93 5.67
N PRO A 140 12.28 -6.19 6.07
CA PRO A 140 12.80 -7.56 6.05
C PRO A 140 12.07 -8.47 7.05
N VAL A 141 11.74 -7.97 8.24
CA VAL A 141 11.01 -8.77 9.23
C VAL A 141 9.58 -9.07 8.76
N ALA A 142 8.89 -8.09 8.17
CA ALA A 142 7.56 -8.32 7.61
C ALA A 142 7.61 -9.35 6.48
N ALA A 143 8.59 -9.26 5.58
CA ALA A 143 8.77 -10.24 4.50
C ALA A 143 9.03 -11.65 5.06
N ALA A 144 9.89 -11.79 6.07
CA ALA A 144 10.15 -13.07 6.72
C ALA A 144 8.88 -13.67 7.34
N ILE A 145 8.12 -12.87 8.09
CA ILE A 145 6.84 -13.31 8.67
C ILE A 145 5.85 -13.69 7.56
N THR A 146 5.74 -12.91 6.49
CA THR A 146 4.87 -13.23 5.35
C THR A 146 5.21 -14.58 4.72
N VAL A 147 6.50 -14.87 4.51
CA VAL A 147 6.95 -16.17 3.97
C VAL A 147 6.58 -17.31 4.92
N ILE A 148 6.80 -17.13 6.22
CA ILE A 148 6.40 -18.11 7.25
C ILE A 148 4.88 -18.36 7.18
N LEU A 149 4.07 -17.30 7.20
CA LEU A 149 2.62 -17.41 7.15
C LEU A 149 2.09 -18.03 5.84
N ALA A 150 2.79 -17.82 4.72
CA ALA A 150 2.34 -18.29 3.41
C ALA A 150 2.71 -19.75 3.12
N PHE A 151 3.88 -20.21 3.58
CA PHE A 151 4.45 -21.50 3.15
C PHE A 151 4.65 -22.50 4.29
N THR A 152 4.49 -22.10 5.55
CA THR A 152 4.70 -23.01 6.69
C THR A 152 3.39 -23.29 7.42
N GLN A 153 3.28 -24.49 8.00
CA GLN A 153 2.14 -24.90 8.80
C GLN A 153 2.61 -25.34 10.19
N GLY A 154 1.77 -25.12 11.21
CA GLY A 154 2.01 -25.60 12.57
C GLY A 154 3.03 -24.77 13.35
N ILE A 155 4.06 -25.42 13.89
CA ILE A 155 4.92 -24.86 14.95
C ILE A 155 5.70 -23.60 14.54
N PHE A 156 5.93 -23.40 13.25
CA PHE A 156 6.62 -22.23 12.72
C PHE A 156 5.85 -20.91 12.90
N TYR A 157 4.54 -20.96 13.18
CA TYR A 157 3.80 -19.77 13.61
C TYR A 157 4.39 -19.15 14.88
N LEU A 158 5.00 -19.95 15.77
CA LEU A 158 5.65 -19.47 16.99
C LEU A 158 6.84 -18.53 16.67
N LEU A 159 7.55 -18.80 15.57
CA LEU A 159 8.64 -17.95 15.08
C LEU A 159 8.15 -16.53 14.74
N THR A 160 6.90 -16.38 14.28
CA THR A 160 6.33 -15.06 13.96
C THR A 160 6.18 -14.19 15.22
N PHE A 161 5.77 -14.78 16.35
CA PHE A 161 5.68 -14.07 17.62
C PHE A 161 7.07 -13.68 18.13
N ILE A 162 8.06 -14.57 18.02
CA ILE A 162 9.45 -14.28 18.40
C ILE A 162 10.00 -13.11 17.57
N LEU A 163 9.76 -13.09 16.26
CA LEU A 163 10.18 -12.00 15.38
C LEU A 163 9.53 -10.67 15.79
N LEU A 164 8.23 -10.66 16.10
CA LEU A 164 7.53 -9.45 16.56
C LEU A 164 8.04 -8.96 17.93
N VAL A 165 8.35 -9.87 18.85
CA VAL A 165 9.01 -9.52 20.12
C VAL A 165 10.39 -8.92 19.87
N GLY A 166 11.17 -9.51 18.95
CA GLY A 166 12.46 -9.00 18.52
C GLY A 166 12.37 -7.58 17.96
N VAL A 167 11.37 -7.29 17.12
CA VAL A 167 11.12 -5.92 16.63
C VAL A 167 10.92 -4.95 17.78
N GLY A 168 10.11 -5.29 18.78
CA GLY A 168 9.90 -4.45 19.95
C GLY A 168 11.17 -4.24 20.80
N TYR A 169 11.97 -5.28 20.95
CA TYR A 169 13.20 -5.28 21.75
C TYR A 169 14.33 -4.40 21.17
N LEU A 170 14.35 -4.21 19.85
CA LEU A 170 15.42 -3.47 19.16
C LEU A 170 15.35 -1.95 19.33
N PHE A 171 14.32 -1.43 19.99
CA PHE A 171 14.15 -0.01 20.26
C PHE A 171 14.28 0.27 21.75
N ASP A 172 14.93 1.38 22.09
CA ASP A 172 15.09 1.81 23.47
C ASP A 172 13.77 2.33 24.05
N ASP A 173 12.99 3.06 23.24
CA ASP A 173 11.64 3.48 23.60
C ASP A 173 10.63 2.37 23.33
N MET A 174 9.99 1.89 24.39
CA MET A 174 8.94 0.87 24.33
C MET A 174 7.81 1.26 23.36
N VAL A 175 7.36 2.52 23.38
CA VAL A 175 6.29 3.02 22.49
C VAL A 175 6.71 2.94 21.01
N ILE A 176 7.96 3.30 20.71
CA ILE A 176 8.50 3.26 19.34
C ILE A 176 8.66 1.81 18.88
N GLY A 177 9.15 0.93 19.75
CA GLY A 177 9.26 -0.50 19.47
C GLY A 177 7.90 -1.15 19.18
N THR A 178 6.91 -0.90 20.04
CA THR A 178 5.54 -1.38 19.84
C THR A 178 4.93 -0.84 18.55
N LYS A 179 5.13 0.44 18.22
CA LYS A 179 4.66 1.02 16.95
C LYS A 179 5.23 0.28 15.74
N ASN A 180 6.55 0.06 15.70
CA ASN A 180 7.18 -0.65 14.59
C ASN A 180 6.71 -2.11 14.51
N ALA A 181 6.50 -2.78 15.66
CA ALA A 181 5.97 -4.15 15.69
C ALA A 181 4.51 -4.24 15.21
N VAL A 182 3.66 -3.27 15.58
CA VAL A 182 2.27 -3.16 15.08
C VAL A 182 2.24 -3.04 13.55
N ILE A 183 3.06 -2.15 12.99
CA ILE A 183 3.13 -1.96 11.54
C ILE A 183 3.69 -3.21 10.85
N THR A 184 4.72 -3.82 11.43
CA THR A 184 5.30 -5.07 10.93
C THR A 184 4.24 -6.18 10.87
N GLY A 185 3.50 -6.38 11.95
CA GLY A 185 2.43 -7.38 12.03
C GLY A 185 1.27 -7.09 11.06
N ALA A 186 0.86 -5.83 10.93
CA ALA A 186 -0.18 -5.43 9.98
C ALA A 186 0.21 -5.77 8.53
N ILE A 187 1.42 -5.39 8.11
CA ILE A 187 1.92 -5.65 6.76
C ILE A 187 2.08 -7.15 6.53
N SER A 188 2.68 -7.87 7.49
CA SER A 188 3.04 -9.26 7.28
C SER A 188 1.83 -10.18 7.19
N PHE A 189 0.81 -9.98 8.04
CA PHE A 189 -0.44 -10.74 8.01
C PHE A 189 -1.34 -10.36 6.84
N PHE A 190 -1.35 -9.08 6.44
CA PHE A 190 -2.03 -8.64 5.22
C PHE A 190 -1.45 -9.34 3.99
N LEU A 191 -0.13 -9.27 3.80
CA LEU A 191 0.54 -9.93 2.67
C LEU A 191 0.43 -11.45 2.76
N GLY A 192 0.59 -12.04 3.94
CA GLY A 192 0.42 -13.48 4.15
C GLY A 192 -0.97 -13.97 3.74
N SER A 193 -2.02 -13.23 4.12
CA SER A 193 -3.40 -13.52 3.72
C SER A 193 -3.63 -13.40 2.22
N LEU A 194 -2.91 -12.52 1.52
CA LEU A 194 -2.97 -12.41 0.06
C LEU A 194 -2.35 -13.64 -0.63
N PHE A 195 -1.20 -14.11 -0.12
CA PHE A 195 -0.52 -15.28 -0.69
C PHE A 195 -1.26 -16.59 -0.45
N THR A 196 -2.00 -16.71 0.67
CA THR A 196 -2.82 -17.90 0.96
C THR A 196 -4.19 -17.88 0.28
N GLY A 197 -4.51 -16.85 -0.52
CA GLY A 197 -5.79 -16.76 -1.25
C GLY A 197 -7.01 -16.44 -0.37
N SER A 198 -6.81 -16.07 0.90
CA SER A 198 -7.87 -15.85 1.89
C SER A 198 -8.45 -14.43 1.83
N PHE A 199 -8.89 -13.97 0.65
CA PHE A 199 -9.32 -12.58 0.42
C PHE A 199 -10.46 -12.10 1.33
N LEU A 200 -11.40 -12.99 1.68
CA LEU A 200 -12.53 -12.66 2.56
C LEU A 200 -12.11 -12.42 4.02
N LEU A 201 -10.99 -12.99 4.45
CA LEU A 201 -10.45 -12.88 5.80
C LEU A 201 -9.34 -11.85 5.90
N LEU A 202 -9.03 -11.13 4.82
CA LEU A 202 -7.91 -10.21 4.75
C LEU A 202 -7.96 -9.12 5.83
N ILE A 203 -9.15 -8.55 6.08
CA ILE A 203 -9.34 -7.57 7.16
C ILE A 203 -9.11 -8.24 8.53
N LEU A 204 -9.63 -9.45 8.73
CA LEU A 204 -9.52 -10.18 9.99
C LEU A 204 -8.06 -10.55 10.32
N TYR A 205 -7.32 -11.07 9.33
CA TYR A 205 -5.90 -11.37 9.48
C TYR A 205 -5.06 -10.12 9.70
N THR A 206 -5.38 -9.01 9.04
CA THR A 206 -4.69 -7.72 9.29
C THR A 206 -4.91 -7.25 10.72
N ILE A 207 -6.15 -7.34 11.23
CA ILE A 207 -6.46 -7.01 12.64
C ILE A 207 -5.70 -7.94 13.59
N LEU A 208 -5.64 -9.23 13.30
CA LEU A 208 -4.88 -10.20 14.09
C LEU A 208 -3.39 -9.84 14.12
N GLY A 209 -2.82 -9.44 12.98
CA GLY A 209 -1.45 -8.95 12.87
C GLY A 209 -1.20 -7.69 13.70
N VAL A 210 -2.13 -6.74 13.70
CA VAL A 210 -2.06 -5.53 14.54
C VAL A 210 -2.06 -5.88 16.03
N ILE A 211 -2.97 -6.76 16.47
CA ILE A 211 -3.08 -7.18 17.88
C ILE A 211 -1.79 -7.89 18.31
N ASN A 212 -1.32 -8.85 17.50
CA ASN A 212 -0.09 -9.59 17.79
C ASN A 212 1.13 -8.66 17.81
N GLY A 213 1.22 -7.72 16.87
CA GLY A 213 2.28 -6.71 16.85
C GLY A 213 2.26 -5.80 18.08
N ALA A 214 1.09 -5.41 18.57
CA ALA A 214 0.95 -4.60 19.78
C ALA A 214 1.43 -5.36 21.02
N VAL A 215 0.92 -6.57 21.23
CA VAL A 215 1.26 -7.41 22.39
C VAL A 215 2.74 -7.79 22.37
N CYS A 216 3.23 -8.35 21.27
CA CYS A 216 4.62 -8.79 21.15
C CYS A 216 5.60 -7.62 21.20
N GLY A 217 5.27 -6.52 20.53
CA GLY A 217 6.10 -5.32 20.55
C GLY A 217 6.23 -4.73 21.95
N TRP A 218 5.14 -4.69 22.72
CA TRP A 218 5.17 -4.27 24.12
C TRP A 218 5.99 -5.21 25.00
N ILE A 219 5.81 -6.53 24.86
CA ILE A 219 6.62 -7.53 25.58
C ILE A 219 8.11 -7.33 25.27
N GLY A 220 8.48 -7.16 23.99
CA GLY A 220 9.86 -6.92 23.58
C GLY A 220 10.44 -5.64 24.17
N GLY A 221 9.69 -4.54 24.10
CA GLY A 221 10.08 -3.27 24.70
C GLY A 221 10.20 -3.34 26.22
N TYR A 222 9.29 -4.04 26.91
CA TYR A 222 9.35 -4.24 28.36
C TYR A 222 10.57 -5.09 28.78
N ILE A 223 10.91 -6.13 28.02
CA ILE A 223 12.13 -6.92 28.27
C ILE A 223 13.36 -6.03 28.11
N LYS A 224 13.40 -5.19 27.07
CA LYS A 224 14.51 -4.26 26.80
C LYS A 224 14.70 -3.26 27.94
N THR A 225 13.63 -2.64 28.42
CA THR A 225 13.70 -1.66 29.51
C THR A 225 14.12 -2.31 30.83
N ARG A 226 13.64 -3.52 31.12
CA ARG A 226 14.03 -4.25 32.34
C ARG A 226 15.51 -4.68 32.33
N ILE A 227 16.03 -5.14 31.19
CA ILE A 227 17.43 -5.56 31.09
C ILE A 227 18.38 -4.36 31.21
N ARG A 228 18.03 -3.20 30.63
CA ARG A 228 18.86 -1.99 30.68
C ARG A 228 18.80 -1.26 32.03
N GLY A 229 17.76 -1.50 32.82
CA GLY A 229 17.63 -0.98 34.18
C GLY A 229 18.35 -1.83 35.25
N ARG A 230 18.97 -2.94 34.86
CA ARG A 230 19.97 -3.68 35.65
C ARG A 230 21.37 -3.31 35.18
#